data_AF-A0A821IT66-F1
#
_entry.id   AF-A0A821IT66-F1
#
_cell.length_a   1.000
_cell.length_b   1.000
_cell.length_c   1.000
_cell.angle_alpha   90.00
_cell.angle_beta   90.00
_cell.angle_gamma   90.00
#
_symmetry.space_group_name_H-M   'P 1'
#
loop_
_entity.id
_entity.type
_entity.pdbx_description
1 polymer ?
#
loop_
_entity_poly.entity_id
_entity_poly.type
_entity_poly.pdbx_seq_one_letter_code
_entity_poly.pdbx_strand_id
1 'polypeptide(L)'
;MNAIRSCWPQSNVHACFFHLTQNLYRPVQQAGFTTKYGNDEEYAHSVRMLPALAFLETNDICSTFEDIGGLQIPDLDPLYNYFEDNYIG
;
A
#
# COMPACT_ATOMS: atom_id res chain seq x y z
N MET A 1 13.33 12.71 -1.27
CA MET A 1 13.89 11.53 -1.97
C MET A 1 15.30 11.87 -2.47
N ASN A 2 16.20 12.29 -1.58
CA ASN A 2 17.46 12.94 -1.97
C ASN A 2 18.71 12.11 -1.63
N ALA A 3 18.64 11.27 -0.60
CA ALA A 3 19.77 10.45 -0.17
C ALA A 3 20.18 9.40 -1.21
N ILE A 4 19.23 8.72 -1.87
CA ILE A 4 19.54 7.70 -2.90
C ILE A 4 20.33 8.32 -4.06
N ARG A 5 19.96 9.52 -4.53
CA ARG A 5 20.70 10.20 -5.60
C ARG A 5 22.07 10.69 -5.15
N SER A 6 22.27 10.97 -3.86
CA SER A 6 23.56 11.32 -3.28
C SER A 6 24.50 10.10 -3.19
N CYS A 7 23.99 8.96 -2.72
CA CYS A 7 24.78 7.75 -2.53
C CYS A 7 24.96 6.94 -3.81
N TRP A 8 23.95 6.93 -4.69
CA TRP A 8 23.91 6.18 -5.95
C TRP A 8 23.40 7.06 -7.09
N PRO A 9 24.20 8.03 -7.56
CA PRO A 9 23.77 9.01 -8.57
C PRO A 9 23.40 8.39 -9.93
N GLN A 10 23.85 7.17 -10.23
CA GLN A 10 23.55 6.45 -11.46
C GLN A 10 22.35 5.49 -11.34
N SER A 11 21.70 5.43 -10.17
CA SER A 11 20.55 4.56 -9.97
C SER A 11 19.28 5.14 -10.61
N ASN A 12 18.55 4.29 -11.34
CA ASN A 12 17.22 4.62 -11.83
C ASN A 12 16.20 4.33 -10.74
N VAL A 13 15.62 5.38 -10.16
CA VAL A 13 14.60 5.26 -9.12
C VAL A 13 13.23 5.19 -9.79
N HIS A 14 12.63 3.99 -9.76
CA HIS A 14 11.29 3.76 -10.32
C HIS A 14 10.18 3.96 -9.26
N ALA A 15 10.44 3.56 -8.02
CA ALA A 15 9.49 3.69 -6.93
C ALA A 15 10.21 3.84 -5.58
N CYS A 16 9.46 4.19 -4.55
CA CYS A 16 9.96 4.20 -3.18
C CYS A 16 8.90 3.62 -2.25
N PHE A 17 9.14 2.40 -1.77
CA PHE A 17 8.21 1.69 -0.90
C PHE A 17 7.84 2.48 0.36
N PHE A 18 8.81 3.19 0.94
CA PHE A 18 8.55 4.08 2.08
C PHE A 18 7.51 5.17 1.79
N HIS A 19 7.57 5.81 0.60
CA HIS A 19 6.56 6.81 0.24
C HIS A 19 5.23 6.16 -0.14
N LEU A 20 5.24 4.95 -0.70
CA LEU A 20 4.01 4.20 -0.99
C LEU A 20 3.26 3.90 0.31
N THR A 21 3.94 3.38 1.34
CA THR A 21 3.31 3.11 2.65
C THR A 21 2.87 4.40 3.35
N GLN A 22 3.62 5.49 3.24
CA GLN A 22 3.19 6.80 3.75
C GLN A 22 1.96 7.34 3.03
N ASN A 23 1.87 7.17 1.71
CA ASN A 23 0.71 7.60 0.94
C ASN A 23 -0.54 6.83 1.35
N LEU A 24 -0.43 5.52 1.59
CA LEU A 24 -1.53 4.70 2.09
C LEU A 24 -1.93 5.04 3.53
N TYR A 25 -0.97 5.46 4.36
CA TYR A 25 -1.27 5.85 5.73
C TYR A 25 -2.14 7.11 5.82
N ARG A 26 -2.13 8.00 4.82
CA ARG A 26 -3.01 9.19 4.81
C ARG A 26 -4.51 8.81 4.74
N PRO A 27 -4.97 7.95 3.81
CA PRO A 27 -6.30 7.37 3.83
C PRO A 27 -6.66 6.67 5.14
N VAL A 28 -5.73 5.93 5.77
CA VAL A 28 -5.95 5.32 7.10
C VAL A 28 -6.33 6.39 8.12
N GLN A 29 -5.65 7.54 8.11
CA GLN A 29 -5.96 8.65 8.99
C GLN A 29 -7.30 9.32 8.63
N GLN A 30 -7.56 9.56 7.35
CA GLN A 30 -8.77 10.22 6.85
C GLN A 30 -10.04 9.39 7.12
N ALA A 31 -9.94 8.06 7.05
CA ALA A 31 -11.02 7.14 7.37
C ALA A 31 -11.21 6.93 8.88
N GLY A 32 -10.38 7.54 9.73
CA GLY A 32 -10.48 7.41 11.18
C GLY A 32 -9.92 6.11 11.75
N PHE A 33 -9.15 5.35 10.98
CA PHE A 33 -8.65 4.03 11.36
C PHE A 33 -7.30 4.04 12.07
N THR A 34 -6.72 5.20 12.38
CA THR A 34 -5.42 5.32 13.07
C THR A 34 -5.34 4.47 14.35
N THR A 35 -6.35 4.52 15.21
CA THR A 35 -6.38 3.73 16.46
C THR A 35 -6.51 2.23 16.19
N LYS A 36 -7.35 1.84 15.23
CA LYS A 36 -7.52 0.42 14.84
C LYS A 36 -6.21 -0.12 14.26
N TYR A 37 -5.62 0.58 13.30
CA TYR A 37 -4.33 0.24 12.70
C TYR A 37 -3.19 0.12 13.72
N GLY A 38 -3.19 0.94 14.78
CA GLY A 38 -2.17 0.89 15.82
C GLY A 38 -2.33 -0.23 16.84
N ASN A 39 -3.57 -0.72 17.06
CA ASN A 39 -3.89 -1.63 18.16
C ASN A 39 -4.36 -3.02 17.70
N ASP A 40 -4.75 -3.17 16.43
CA ASP A 40 -5.20 -4.41 15.83
C ASP A 40 -4.17 -4.86 14.78
N GLU A 41 -3.38 -5.87 15.13
CA GLU A 41 -2.31 -6.38 14.28
C GLU A 41 -2.84 -7.03 13.00
N GLU A 42 -3.97 -7.72 13.06
CA GLU A 42 -4.59 -8.40 11.91
C GLU A 42 -5.11 -7.38 10.91
N TYR A 43 -5.78 -6.33 11.39
CA TYR A 43 -6.19 -5.21 10.54
C TYR A 43 -4.98 -4.49 9.95
N ALA A 44 -3.95 -4.22 10.75
CA ALA A 44 -2.74 -3.57 10.27
C ALA A 44 -2.00 -4.43 9.23
N HIS A 45 -2.01 -5.75 9.39
CA HIS A 45 -1.47 -6.70 8.42
C HIS A 45 -2.25 -6.61 7.11
N SER A 46 -3.58 -6.63 7.18
CA SER A 46 -4.47 -6.50 6.03
C SER A 46 -4.21 -5.22 5.23
N VAL A 47 -4.07 -4.07 5.91
CA VAL A 47 -3.70 -2.81 5.25
C VAL A 47 -2.33 -2.90 4.57
N ARG A 48 -1.36 -3.61 5.18
CA ARG A 48 -0.01 -3.77 4.62
C ARG A 48 0.05 -4.73 3.43
N MET A 49 -0.98 -5.52 3.15
CA MET A 49 -1.06 -6.34 1.94
C MET A 49 -1.11 -5.48 0.67
N LEU A 50 -1.80 -4.34 0.71
CA LEU A 50 -1.91 -3.41 -0.42
C LEU A 50 -0.54 -2.93 -0.96
N PRO A 51 0.33 -2.29 -0.15
CA PRO A 51 1.63 -1.84 -0.64
C PRO A 51 2.57 -3.03 -0.94
N ALA A 52 2.34 -4.21 -0.34
CA ALA A 52 3.16 -5.40 -0.60
C ALA A 52 3.05 -5.90 -2.06
N LEU A 53 2.00 -5.51 -2.78
CA LEU A 53 1.85 -5.77 -4.22
C LEU A 53 3.03 -5.22 -5.04
N ALA A 54 3.75 -4.20 -4.54
CA ALA A 54 4.94 -3.67 -5.19
C ALA A 54 6.11 -4.66 -5.29
N PHE A 55 6.02 -5.83 -4.62
CA PHE A 55 7.02 -6.89 -4.68
C PHE A 55 6.62 -8.07 -5.59
N LEU A 56 5.41 -8.04 -6.17
CA LEU A 56 4.97 -9.06 -7.11
C LEU A 56 5.50 -8.80 -8.52
N GLU A 57 5.51 -9.85 -9.34
CA GLU A 57 5.66 -9.66 -10.78
C GLU A 57 4.43 -8.93 -11.33
N THR A 58 4.63 -8.10 -12.36
CA THR A 58 3.58 -7.25 -12.91
C THR A 58 2.33 -8.02 -13.33
N ASN A 59 2.50 -9.25 -13.82
CA ASN A 59 1.39 -10.10 -14.27
C ASN A 59 0.50 -10.61 -13.12
N ASP A 60 1.01 -10.63 -11.89
CA ASP A 60 0.29 -11.18 -10.74
C ASP A 60 -0.43 -10.08 -9.92
N ILE A 61 -0.09 -8.81 -10.14
CA ILE A 61 -0.58 -7.68 -9.33
C ILE A 61 -2.11 -7.61 -9.35
N CYS A 62 -2.74 -7.64 -10.54
CA CYS A 62 -4.18 -7.47 -10.66
C CYS A 62 -4.93 -8.64 -10.00
N SER A 63 -4.52 -9.88 -10.29
CA SER A 63 -5.14 -11.05 -9.68
C SER A 63 -4.98 -11.07 -8.16
N THR A 64 -3.80 -10.75 -7.63
CA THR A 64 -3.62 -10.72 -6.17
C THR A 64 -4.36 -9.55 -5.52
N PHE A 65 -4.51 -8.42 -6.21
CA PHE A 65 -5.35 -7.31 -5.74
C PHE A 65 -6.84 -7.71 -5.67
N GLU A 66 -7.35 -8.42 -6.69
CA GLU A 66 -8.70 -8.99 -6.67
C GLU A 66 -8.88 -10.02 -5.54
N ASP A 67 -7.88 -10.89 -5.33
CA ASP A 67 -7.88 -11.86 -4.23
C ASP A 67 -8.00 -11.17 -2.86
N ILE A 68 -7.28 -10.05 -2.65
CA ILE A 68 -7.39 -9.24 -1.42
C ILE A 68 -8.82 -8.71 -1.25
N GLY A 69 -9.43 -8.21 -2.32
CA GLY A 69 -10.83 -7.74 -2.30
C GLY A 69 -11.81 -8.86 -1.95
N GLY A 70 -11.55 -10.09 -2.44
CA GLY A 70 -12.33 -11.28 -2.16
C GLY A 70 -12.32 -11.74 -0.69
N LEU A 71 -11.34 -11.29 0.11
CA LEU A 71 -11.28 -11.60 1.55
C LEU A 71 -12.34 -10.84 2.38
N GLN A 72 -12.97 -9.81 1.83
CA GLN A 72 -14.02 -9.02 2.48
C GLN A 72 -13.63 -8.53 3.89
N ILE A 73 -12.42 -7.99 4.01
CA ILE A 73 -11.86 -7.56 5.29
C ILE A 73 -12.62 -6.33 5.81
N PRO A 74 -13.16 -6.36 7.05
CA PRO A 74 -13.92 -5.24 7.59
C PRO A 74 -13.10 -3.95 7.64
N ASP A 75 -13.72 -2.86 7.17
CA ASP A 75 -13.15 -1.51 7.15
C ASP A 75 -11.92 -1.35 6.23
N LEU A 76 -11.71 -2.25 5.27
CA LEU A 76 -10.63 -2.14 4.28
C LEU A 76 -11.06 -1.37 3.01
N ASP A 77 -12.34 -1.39 2.65
CA ASP A 77 -12.90 -0.78 1.43
C ASP A 77 -12.36 0.62 1.08
N PRO A 78 -12.32 1.62 2.00
CA PRO A 78 -11.83 2.94 1.63
C PRO A 78 -10.33 2.95 1.29
N LEU A 79 -9.56 2.02 1.85
CA LEU A 79 -8.13 1.86 1.56
C LEU A 79 -7.92 1.06 0.27
N TYR A 80 -8.75 0.04 0.06
CA TYR A 80 -8.77 -0.76 -1.16
C TYR A 80 -9.06 0.13 -2.37
N ASN A 81 -10.16 0.88 -2.35
CA ASN A 81 -10.58 1.78 -3.43
C ASN A 81 -9.54 2.88 -3.68
N TYR A 82 -8.99 3.46 -2.60
CA TYR A 82 -7.89 4.43 -2.76
C TYR A 82 -6.69 3.82 -3.48
N PHE A 83 -6.33 2.57 -3.15
CA PHE A 83 -5.19 1.92 -3.76
C PHE A 83 -5.47 1.56 -5.23
N GLU A 84 -6.68 1.12 -5.54
CA GLU A 84 -7.17 0.89 -6.92
C GLU A 84 -7.02 2.15 -7.77
N ASP A 85 -7.63 3.26 -7.34
CA ASP A 85 -7.70 4.53 -8.06
C ASP A 85 -6.32 5.15 -8.34
N ASN A 86 -5.32 4.87 -7.50
CA ASN A 86 -4.02 5.54 -7.54
C ASN A 86 -2.87 4.67 -8.04
N TYR A 87 -2.97 3.34 -7.97
CA TYR A 87 -1.84 2.44 -8.24
C TYR A 87 -2.17 1.23 -9.11
N ILE A 88 -3.44 0.82 -9.24
CA ILE A 88 -3.84 -0.34 -10.05
C ILE A 88 -4.37 0.12 -11.42
N GLY A 89 -5.43 0.94 -11.41
CA GLY A 89 -6.07 1.49 -12.62
C GLY A 89 -7.28 0.72 -13.14
#